data_AF-A0A536L8E6-F1
#
_entry.id   AF-A0A536L8E6-F1
#
_cell.length_a   1.000
_cell.length_b   1.000
_cell.length_c   1.000
_cell.angle_alpha   90.00
_cell.angle_beta   90.00
_cell.angle_gamma   90.00
#
_symmetry.space_group_name_H-M   'P 1'
#
loop_
_entity.id
_entity.type
_entity.pdbx_description
1 polymer ?
#
loop_
_entity_poly.entity_id
_entity_poly.type
_entity_poly.pdbx_seq_one_letter_code
_entity_poly.pdbx_strand_id
1 'polypeptide(L)'
;LSISTTCPSGGSLDIFIEPRLPKPLLLAFGDGPAAATLVRLAELTGFRARAVGQAELATLEVPPGETYAVVATMGHFDEDALEAALAHQDVQVSLIASTRRAAAVRDELLRRGLDERSIARVRTPAGKTRGGTQEEIALLALAEVVASRSRGAAKPVAVEVAPVTFVTDPVCGMTVDPLTSSHKLVRGDRTYWFCSAGCKAEFESHPERYLAAGVVPS
;
A
#
# COMPACT_ATOMS: atom_id res chain seq x y z
N LEU A 1 11.07 10.55 6.38
CA LEU A 1 11.35 11.92 6.89
C LEU A 1 12.60 11.83 7.75
N SER A 2 13.69 12.48 7.36
CA SER A 2 14.93 12.52 8.14
C SER A 2 14.75 13.53 9.27
N ILE A 3 14.73 13.06 10.51
CA ILE A 3 14.75 13.90 11.71
C ILE A 3 16.16 13.78 12.28
N SER A 4 16.90 14.88 12.27
CA SER A 4 18.21 14.97 12.89
C SER A 4 18.05 15.00 14.42
N THR A 5 18.42 13.91 15.08
CA THR A 5 18.50 13.84 16.54
C THR A 5 19.88 14.30 17.00
N THR A 6 19.93 15.29 17.88
CA THR A 6 21.16 15.89 18.44
C THR A 6 21.68 15.13 19.66
N CYS A 7 21.46 13.81 19.74
CA CYS A 7 21.83 13.01 20.91
C CYS A 7 23.20 12.36 20.72
N PRO A 8 24.21 12.61 21.59
CA PRO A 8 25.55 12.06 21.47
C PRO A 8 25.71 10.62 22.01
N SER A 9 24.64 10.00 22.53
CA SER A 9 24.68 8.61 22.97
C SER A 9 24.36 7.70 21.77
N GLY A 10 25.26 6.76 21.46
CA GLY A 10 25.09 5.76 20.38
C GLY A 10 23.97 4.74 20.65
N GLY A 11 22.80 5.18 21.12
CA GLY A 11 21.60 4.37 21.23
C GLY A 11 20.90 4.23 19.89
N SER A 12 20.40 3.04 19.59
CA SER A 12 19.53 2.79 18.44
C SER A 12 18.17 3.45 18.66
N LEU A 13 17.67 4.15 17.64
CA LEU A 13 16.31 4.70 17.60
C LEU A 13 15.46 3.84 16.68
N ASP A 14 14.58 3.03 17.25
CA ASP A 14 13.57 2.29 16.50
C ASP A 14 12.35 3.18 16.27
N ILE A 15 12.15 3.62 15.03
CA ILE A 15 10.97 4.41 14.63
C ILE A 15 9.87 3.46 14.16
N PHE A 16 8.87 3.24 15.00
CA PHE A 16 7.65 2.52 14.63
C PHE A 16 6.63 3.50 14.04
N ILE A 17 6.42 3.42 12.72
CA ILE A 17 5.34 4.15 12.05
C ILE A 17 4.13 3.22 11.98
N GLU A 18 3.06 3.56 12.71
CA GLU A 18 1.76 2.90 12.57
C GLU A 18 0.84 3.76 11.66
N PRO A 19 0.73 3.44 10.36
CA PRO A 19 -0.12 4.22 9.45
C PRO A 19 -1.61 4.05 9.82
N ARG A 20 -2.25 5.15 10.22
CA ARG A 20 -3.71 5.23 10.44
C ARG A 20 -4.42 5.49 9.10
N LEU A 21 -4.60 4.45 8.29
CA LEU A 21 -5.35 4.55 7.05
C LEU A 21 -6.87 4.67 7.31
N PRO A 22 -7.62 5.39 6.47
CA PRO A 22 -9.08 5.42 6.58
C PRO A 22 -9.65 4.00 6.42
N LYS A 23 -10.79 3.75 7.08
CA LYS A 23 -11.54 2.49 6.89
C LYS A 23 -11.86 2.28 5.40
N PRO A 24 -11.69 1.04 4.88
CA PRO A 24 -12.01 0.73 3.48
C PRO A 24 -13.45 1.08 3.16
N LEU A 25 -13.71 1.47 1.92
CA LEU A 25 -15.04 1.82 1.42
C LEU A 25 -15.64 0.64 0.66
N LEU A 26 -16.91 0.31 0.94
CA LEU A 26 -17.71 -0.63 0.17
C LEU A 26 -18.88 0.12 -0.49
N LEU A 27 -18.92 0.10 -1.81
CA LEU A 27 -20.00 0.62 -2.63
C LEU A 27 -20.88 -0.54 -3.08
N ALA A 28 -22.12 -0.61 -2.58
CA ALA A 28 -23.10 -1.61 -2.99
C ALA A 28 -24.00 -1.02 -4.09
N PHE A 29 -23.85 -1.45 -5.33
CA PHE A 29 -24.67 -0.97 -6.43
C PHE A 29 -25.99 -1.75 -6.48
N GLY A 30 -27.10 -1.03 -6.39
CA GLY A 30 -28.44 -1.61 -6.28
C GLY A 30 -29.22 -1.07 -5.08
N ASP A 31 -30.53 -1.16 -5.18
CA ASP A 31 -31.52 -0.76 -4.18
C ASP A 31 -32.26 -1.97 -3.56
N GLY A 32 -31.92 -3.18 -3.98
CA GLY A 32 -32.52 -4.42 -3.50
C GLY A 32 -32.06 -4.87 -2.10
N PRO A 33 -32.73 -5.88 -1.51
CA PRO A 33 -32.43 -6.35 -0.15
C PRO A 33 -30.98 -6.85 0.05
N ALA A 34 -30.36 -7.43 -0.98
CA ALA A 34 -28.96 -7.84 -0.91
C ALA A 34 -28.02 -6.64 -0.75
N ALA A 35 -28.23 -5.56 -1.52
CA ALA A 35 -27.42 -4.34 -1.41
C ALA A 35 -27.60 -3.69 -0.04
N ALA A 36 -28.84 -3.55 0.44
CA ALA A 36 -29.14 -3.00 1.76
C ALA A 36 -28.50 -3.83 2.89
N THR A 37 -28.58 -5.16 2.80
CA THR A 37 -27.98 -6.06 3.80
C THR A 37 -26.46 -5.99 3.76
N LEU A 38 -25.88 -5.94 2.57
CA LEU A 38 -24.43 -5.82 2.37
C LEU A 38 -23.88 -4.56 3.02
N VAL A 39 -24.54 -3.41 2.85
CA VAL A 39 -24.16 -2.16 3.52
C VAL A 39 -24.11 -2.33 5.04
N ARG A 40 -25.18 -2.87 5.63
CA ARG A 40 -25.25 -3.08 7.09
C ARG A 40 -24.16 -4.01 7.61
N LEU A 41 -23.91 -5.14 6.93
CA LEU A 41 -22.88 -6.09 7.32
C LEU A 41 -21.46 -5.50 7.15
N ALA A 42 -21.25 -4.70 6.11
CA ALA A 42 -19.97 -4.03 5.86
C ALA A 42 -19.66 -3.00 6.97
N GLU A 43 -20.64 -2.20 7.38
CA GLU A 43 -20.47 -1.25 8.50
C GLU A 43 -20.13 -1.96 9.81
N LEU A 44 -20.82 -3.06 10.12
CA LEU A 44 -20.55 -3.89 11.30
C LEU A 44 -19.15 -4.51 11.29
N THR A 45 -18.56 -4.74 10.12
CA THR A 45 -17.23 -5.34 9.94
C THR A 45 -16.13 -4.30 9.71
N GLY A 46 -16.42 -3.01 9.94
CA GLY A 46 -15.43 -1.94 9.95
C GLY A 46 -15.14 -1.30 8.60
N PHE A 47 -15.99 -1.53 7.60
CA PHE A 47 -15.99 -0.74 6.36
C PHE A 47 -16.77 0.56 6.57
N ARG A 48 -16.44 1.59 5.80
CA ARG A 48 -17.42 2.60 5.41
C ARG A 48 -18.25 1.98 4.29
N ALA A 49 -19.57 2.09 4.30
CA ALA A 49 -20.36 1.52 3.22
C ALA A 49 -21.54 2.43 2.84
N ARG A 50 -21.96 2.35 1.58
CA ARG A 50 -23.19 2.97 1.11
C ARG A 50 -23.74 2.24 -0.11
N ALA A 51 -25.04 2.39 -0.33
CA ALA A 51 -25.67 2.00 -1.59
C ALA A 51 -25.37 3.04 -2.69
N VAL A 52 -25.38 2.60 -3.94
CA VAL A 52 -25.28 3.44 -5.15
C VAL A 52 -26.43 3.08 -6.08
N GLY A 53 -27.32 4.05 -6.32
CA GLY A 53 -28.42 3.90 -7.27
C GLY A 53 -28.02 4.22 -8.72
N GLN A 54 -28.85 3.81 -9.68
CA GLN A 54 -28.61 4.07 -11.11
C GLN A 54 -28.46 5.56 -11.44
N ALA A 55 -29.21 6.43 -10.76
CA ALA A 55 -29.15 7.88 -10.97
C ALA A 55 -27.82 8.53 -10.55
N GLU A 56 -27.03 7.87 -9.69
CA GLU A 56 -25.76 8.40 -9.18
C GLU A 56 -24.54 7.97 -10.02
N LEU A 57 -24.71 7.04 -10.96
CA LEU A 57 -23.59 6.44 -11.70
C LEU A 57 -22.78 7.48 -12.48
N ALA A 58 -23.46 8.44 -13.12
CA ALA A 58 -22.83 9.48 -13.92
C ALA A 58 -22.00 10.47 -13.08
N THR A 59 -22.25 10.55 -11.78
CA THR A 59 -21.58 11.46 -10.85
C THR A 59 -20.88 10.70 -9.72
N LEU A 60 -20.52 9.44 -9.96
CA LEU A 60 -19.91 8.61 -8.94
C LEU A 60 -18.50 9.12 -8.62
N GLU A 61 -18.34 9.64 -7.40
CA GLU A 61 -17.03 9.99 -6.86
C GLU A 61 -16.53 8.89 -5.94
N VAL A 62 -15.32 8.39 -6.22
CA VAL A 62 -14.64 7.42 -5.38
C VAL A 62 -13.48 8.12 -4.68
N PRO A 63 -13.52 8.28 -3.33
CA PRO A 63 -12.42 8.88 -2.61
C PRO A 63 -11.18 7.98 -2.68
N PRO A 64 -9.97 8.55 -2.57
CA PRO A 64 -8.75 7.76 -2.54
C PRO A 64 -8.76 6.80 -1.34
N GLY A 65 -8.18 5.62 -1.56
CA GLY A 65 -8.07 4.57 -0.56
C GLY A 65 -8.69 3.24 -1.01
N GLU A 66 -8.62 2.26 -0.12
CA GLU A 66 -9.08 0.91 -0.39
C GLU A 66 -10.61 0.88 -0.61
N THR A 67 -11.04 0.61 -1.85
CA THR A 67 -12.45 0.64 -2.25
C THR A 67 -12.89 -0.64 -2.97
N TYR A 68 -14.06 -1.14 -2.58
CA TYR A 68 -14.72 -2.31 -3.13
C TYR A 68 -16.05 -1.91 -3.76
N ALA A 69 -16.28 -2.29 -5.01
CA ALA A 69 -17.56 -2.15 -5.69
C ALA A 69 -18.22 -3.54 -5.82
N VAL A 70 -19.40 -3.68 -5.24
CA VAL A 70 -20.20 -4.90 -5.32
C VAL A 70 -21.49 -4.59 -6.08
N VAL A 71 -21.60 -5.13 -7.29
CA VAL A 71 -22.76 -4.96 -8.16
C VAL A 71 -23.82 -6.00 -7.82
N ALA A 72 -24.91 -5.53 -7.23
CA ALA A 72 -26.02 -6.31 -6.69
C ALA A 72 -27.38 -5.79 -7.20
N THR A 73 -27.43 -5.37 -8.46
CA THR A 73 -28.60 -4.68 -9.05
C THR A 73 -29.77 -5.61 -9.36
N MET A 74 -29.59 -6.93 -9.17
CA MET A 74 -30.51 -7.98 -9.64
C MET A 74 -30.69 -8.02 -11.17
N GLY A 75 -29.82 -7.36 -11.94
CA GLY A 75 -29.87 -7.34 -13.41
C GLY A 75 -30.58 -6.13 -14.01
N HIS A 76 -30.90 -5.12 -13.20
CA HIS A 76 -31.58 -3.91 -13.70
C HIS A 76 -30.62 -2.96 -14.42
N PHE A 77 -29.38 -2.85 -13.96
CA PHE A 77 -28.37 -1.92 -14.49
C PHE A 77 -26.94 -2.44 -14.24
N ASP A 78 -26.73 -3.76 -14.36
CA ASP A 78 -25.43 -4.40 -14.08
C ASP A 78 -24.31 -3.82 -14.94
N GLU A 79 -24.56 -3.60 -16.23
CA GLU A 79 -23.59 -3.08 -17.19
C GLU A 79 -23.19 -1.64 -16.87
N ASP A 80 -24.17 -0.76 -16.64
CA ASP A 80 -23.93 0.65 -16.31
C ASP A 80 -23.18 0.78 -14.98
N ALA A 81 -23.53 -0.05 -13.98
CA ALA A 81 -22.85 -0.08 -12.70
C ALA A 81 -21.39 -0.57 -12.82
N LEU A 82 -21.15 -1.61 -13.63
CA LEU A 82 -19.80 -2.12 -13.87
C LEU A 82 -18.96 -1.13 -14.65
N GLU A 83 -19.52 -0.48 -15.66
CA GLU A 83 -18.83 0.55 -16.44
C GLU A 83 -18.41 1.73 -15.55
N ALA A 84 -19.33 2.24 -14.72
CA ALA A 84 -19.03 3.29 -13.74
C ALA A 84 -17.95 2.87 -12.73
N ALA A 85 -18.02 1.64 -12.21
CA ALA A 85 -17.02 1.14 -11.26
C ALA A 85 -15.64 0.90 -11.90
N LEU A 86 -15.60 0.36 -13.13
CA LEU A 86 -14.37 0.02 -13.85
C LEU A 86 -13.60 1.26 -14.32
N ALA A 87 -14.28 2.40 -14.50
CA ALA A 87 -13.65 3.69 -14.76
C ALA A 87 -12.61 4.08 -13.69
N HIS A 88 -12.73 3.55 -12.47
CA HIS A 88 -11.76 3.72 -11.40
C HIS A 88 -10.81 2.52 -11.32
N GLN A 89 -9.52 2.72 -11.62
CA GLN A 89 -8.52 1.65 -11.69
C GLN A 89 -8.25 0.98 -10.32
N ASP A 90 -8.33 1.75 -9.23
CA ASP A 90 -8.02 1.28 -7.87
C ASP A 90 -9.20 0.61 -7.16
N VAL A 91 -10.35 0.49 -7.82
CA VAL A 91 -11.54 -0.16 -7.27
C VAL A 91 -11.50 -1.66 -7.56
N GLN A 92 -11.75 -2.47 -6.52
CA GLN A 92 -11.98 -3.89 -6.69
C GLN A 92 -13.44 -4.16 -7.03
N VAL A 93 -13.70 -4.62 -8.25
CA VAL A 93 -15.06 -4.76 -8.79
C VAL A 93 -15.52 -6.21 -8.72
N SER A 94 -16.76 -6.41 -8.27
CA SER A 94 -17.41 -7.71 -8.21
C SER A 94 -18.86 -7.63 -8.66
N LEU A 95 -19.36 -8.69 -9.27
CA LEU A 95 -20.73 -8.83 -9.74
C LEU A 95 -21.41 -10.02 -9.07
N ILE A 96 -22.48 -9.76 -8.31
CA ILE A 96 -23.40 -10.77 -7.82
C ILE A 96 -24.31 -11.19 -8.98
N ALA A 97 -23.97 -12.28 -9.65
CA ALA A 97 -24.74 -12.80 -10.77
C ALA A 97 -24.52 -14.29 -10.96
N SER A 98 -25.51 -15.01 -11.51
CA SER A 98 -25.30 -16.39 -11.97
C SER A 98 -24.21 -16.44 -13.06
N THR A 99 -23.61 -17.61 -13.29
CA THR A 99 -22.62 -17.80 -14.37
C THR A 99 -23.15 -17.36 -15.73
N ARG A 100 -24.43 -17.65 -16.03
CA ARG A 100 -25.09 -17.22 -17.26
C ARG A 100 -25.21 -15.71 -17.35
N ARG A 101 -25.68 -15.05 -16.28
CA ARG A 101 -25.84 -13.58 -16.27
C ARG A 101 -24.47 -12.88 -16.34
N ALA A 102 -23.48 -13.37 -15.62
CA ALA A 102 -22.12 -12.86 -15.69
C ALA A 102 -21.54 -12.93 -17.12
N ALA A 103 -21.76 -14.04 -17.83
CA ALA A 103 -21.33 -14.16 -19.23
C ALA A 103 -22.06 -13.16 -20.15
N ALA A 104 -23.38 -13.02 -20.00
CA ALA A 104 -24.15 -12.06 -20.80
C ALA A 104 -23.71 -10.61 -20.58
N VAL A 105 -23.51 -10.23 -19.32
CA VAL A 105 -23.00 -8.90 -18.93
C VAL A 105 -21.60 -8.67 -19.49
N ARG A 106 -20.72 -9.67 -19.42
CA ARG A 106 -19.38 -9.60 -20.02
C ARG A 106 -19.45 -9.33 -21.53
N ASP A 107 -20.29 -10.06 -22.25
CA ASP A 107 -20.43 -9.92 -23.69
C ASP A 107 -21.01 -8.55 -24.07
N GLU A 108 -21.92 -8.00 -23.27
CA GLU A 108 -22.42 -6.64 -23.46
C GLU A 108 -21.34 -5.58 -23.18
N LEU A 109 -20.56 -5.70 -22.11
CA LEU A 109 -19.46 -4.76 -21.85
C LEU A 109 -18.44 -4.74 -22.99
N LEU A 110 -18.14 -5.90 -23.60
CA LEU A 110 -17.31 -5.98 -24.80
C LEU A 110 -17.94 -5.28 -26.00
N ARG A 111 -19.25 -5.47 -26.23
CA ARG A 111 -19.99 -4.77 -27.30
C ARG A 111 -20.02 -3.25 -27.12
N ARG A 112 -20.03 -2.77 -25.87
CA ARG A 112 -19.93 -1.35 -25.51
C ARG A 112 -18.52 -0.77 -25.68
N GLY A 113 -17.52 -1.62 -25.97
CA GLY A 113 -16.15 -1.20 -26.27
C GLY A 113 -15.22 -1.16 -25.07
N LEU A 114 -15.61 -1.73 -23.92
CA LEU A 114 -14.68 -1.94 -22.81
C LEU A 114 -13.65 -3.01 -23.19
N ASP A 115 -12.39 -2.77 -22.86
CA ASP A 115 -11.31 -3.70 -23.16
C ASP A 115 -11.34 -4.94 -22.24
N GLU A 116 -10.80 -6.05 -22.75
CA GLU A 116 -10.78 -7.31 -22.00
C GLU A 116 -10.03 -7.23 -20.67
N ARG A 117 -9.02 -6.36 -20.55
CA ARG A 117 -8.24 -6.24 -19.30
C ARG A 117 -9.07 -5.55 -18.22
N SER A 118 -9.80 -4.51 -18.58
CA SER A 118 -10.75 -3.85 -17.68
C SER A 118 -11.82 -4.83 -17.23
N ILE A 119 -12.42 -5.57 -18.16
CA ILE A 119 -13.48 -6.55 -17.84
C ILE A 119 -12.94 -7.72 -16.99
N ALA A 120 -11.70 -8.16 -17.21
CA ALA A 120 -11.07 -9.22 -16.41
C ALA A 120 -10.89 -8.85 -14.93
N ARG A 121 -11.00 -7.57 -14.56
CA ARG A 121 -11.00 -7.13 -13.16
C ARG A 121 -12.30 -7.47 -12.43
N VAL A 122 -13.39 -7.75 -13.14
CA VAL A 122 -14.69 -8.08 -12.54
C VAL A 122 -14.67 -9.48 -11.98
N ARG A 123 -14.77 -9.59 -10.65
CA ARG A 123 -14.93 -10.88 -9.96
C ARG A 123 -16.39 -11.31 -9.95
N THR A 124 -16.65 -12.61 -10.08
CA THR A 124 -18.02 -13.15 -10.00
C THR A 124 -18.08 -14.20 -8.88
N PRO A 125 -18.50 -13.81 -7.66
CA PRO A 125 -18.52 -14.68 -6.48
C PRO A 125 -19.37 -15.94 -6.60
N ALA A 126 -20.34 -15.96 -7.53
CA ALA A 126 -21.40 -16.96 -7.58
C ALA A 126 -20.97 -18.39 -8.00
N GLY A 127 -19.67 -18.67 -8.05
CA GLY A 127 -19.16 -19.94 -8.59
C GLY A 127 -19.18 -21.14 -7.63
N LYS A 128 -19.12 -20.94 -6.31
CA LYS A 128 -18.86 -22.07 -5.38
C LYS A 128 -19.95 -22.35 -4.35
N THR A 129 -20.67 -21.32 -3.90
CA THR A 129 -21.74 -21.46 -2.91
C THR A 129 -22.90 -20.57 -3.33
N ARG A 130 -24.12 -21.11 -3.39
CA ARG A 130 -25.34 -20.33 -3.65
C ARG A 130 -26.01 -19.99 -2.32
N GLY A 131 -26.24 -18.71 -2.07
CA GLY A 131 -27.17 -18.29 -1.02
C GLY A 131 -28.61 -18.59 -1.44
N GLY A 132 -29.42 -19.09 -0.51
CA GLY A 132 -30.85 -19.30 -0.67
C GLY A 132 -31.67 -18.02 -0.48
N THR A 133 -31.14 -17.01 0.22
CA THR A 133 -31.79 -15.70 0.43
C THR A 133 -30.90 -14.53 0.03
N GLN A 134 -31.48 -13.32 -0.03
CA GLN A 134 -30.74 -12.09 -0.35
C GLN A 134 -29.71 -11.74 0.74
N GLU A 135 -30.02 -12.04 1.99
CA GLU A 135 -29.13 -11.85 3.14
C GLU A 135 -27.94 -12.80 3.09
N GLU A 136 -28.17 -14.06 2.75
CA GLU A 136 -27.09 -15.03 2.54
C GLU A 136 -26.21 -14.64 1.35
N ILE A 137 -26.82 -14.17 0.26
CA ILE A 137 -26.10 -13.64 -0.90
C ILE A 137 -25.21 -12.45 -0.47
N ALA A 138 -25.75 -11.51 0.31
CA ALA A 138 -25.00 -10.36 0.81
C ALA A 138 -23.83 -10.78 1.73
N LEU A 139 -24.07 -11.73 2.63
CA LEU A 139 -23.06 -12.29 3.52
C LEU A 139 -21.92 -12.95 2.73
N LEU A 140 -22.26 -13.77 1.73
CA LEU A 140 -21.27 -14.45 0.88
C LEU A 140 -20.45 -13.45 0.05
N ALA A 141 -21.09 -12.41 -0.47
CA ALA A 141 -20.40 -11.34 -1.19
C ALA A 141 -19.42 -10.58 -0.28
N LEU A 142 -19.84 -10.23 0.96
CA LEU A 142 -18.95 -9.60 1.93
C LEU A 142 -17.80 -10.52 2.34
N ALA A 143 -18.06 -11.81 2.51
CA ALA A 143 -17.02 -12.79 2.86
C ALA A 143 -15.93 -12.85 1.77
N GLU A 144 -16.31 -12.77 0.49
CA GLU A 144 -15.35 -12.70 -0.60
C GLU A 144 -14.55 -11.38 -0.60
N VAL A 145 -15.22 -10.24 -0.38
CA VAL A 145 -14.55 -8.95 -0.20
C VAL A 145 -13.49 -9.03 0.89
N VAL A 146 -13.85 -9.53 2.07
CA VAL A 146 -12.92 -9.69 3.21
C VAL A 146 -11.80 -10.68 2.90
N ALA A 147 -12.09 -11.78 2.19
CA ALA A 147 -11.07 -12.75 1.78
C ALA A 147 -10.10 -12.20 0.72
N SER A 148 -10.56 -11.31 -0.16
CA SER A 148 -9.71 -10.62 -1.14
C SER A 148 -8.83 -9.56 -0.48
N ARG A 149 -9.38 -8.86 0.53
CA ARG A 149 -8.68 -7.89 1.37
C ARG A 149 -7.51 -8.52 2.13
N SER A 150 -7.71 -9.66 2.76
CA SER A 150 -6.64 -10.32 3.52
C SER A 150 -5.48 -10.81 2.65
N ARG A 151 -5.74 -11.06 1.36
CA ARG A 151 -4.72 -11.44 0.37
C ARG A 151 -4.01 -10.22 -0.26
N GLY A 152 -4.70 -9.07 -0.32
CA GLY A 152 -4.20 -7.82 -0.88
C GLY A 152 -3.63 -6.83 0.15
N ALA A 153 -3.89 -7.03 1.45
CA ALA A 153 -3.28 -6.27 2.52
C ALA A 153 -1.76 -6.41 2.38
N ALA A 154 -1.09 -5.31 2.02
CA ALA A 154 0.35 -5.28 1.86
C ALA A 154 1.00 -5.95 3.08
N LYS A 155 1.72 -7.04 2.84
CA LYS A 155 2.65 -7.60 3.83
C LYS A 155 3.50 -6.41 4.29
N PRO A 156 3.70 -6.17 5.61
CA PRO A 156 4.48 -5.04 6.06
C PRO A 156 5.79 -5.02 5.27
N VAL A 157 5.95 -3.98 4.44
CA VAL A 157 7.16 -3.80 3.65
C VAL A 157 8.21 -3.49 4.69
N ALA A 158 9.00 -4.50 5.05
CA ALA A 158 10.22 -4.28 5.79
C ALA A 158 11.03 -3.32 4.92
N VAL A 159 11.13 -2.07 5.36
CA VAL A 159 12.05 -1.12 4.74
C VAL A 159 13.43 -1.70 5.00
N GLU A 160 14.07 -2.18 3.94
CA GLU A 160 15.41 -2.73 4.03
C GLU A 160 16.35 -1.56 4.30
N VAL A 161 16.70 -1.36 5.57
CA VAL A 161 17.68 -0.36 5.97
C VAL A 161 19.04 -0.92 5.56
N ALA A 162 19.63 -0.35 4.51
CA ALA A 162 20.98 -0.69 4.10
C ALA A 162 21.93 -0.54 5.31
N PRO A 163 22.86 -1.49 5.55
CA PRO A 163 23.75 -1.42 6.69
C PRO A 163 24.61 -0.16 6.59
N VAL A 164 24.49 0.72 7.58
CA VAL A 164 25.36 1.87 7.77
C VAL A 164 26.76 1.37 8.13
N THR A 165 27.71 1.47 7.21
CA THR A 165 29.12 1.19 7.48
C THR A 165 29.76 2.42 8.10
N PHE A 166 29.90 2.42 9.42
CA PHE A 166 30.67 3.44 10.11
C PHE A 166 32.17 3.17 9.98
N VAL A 167 32.97 4.23 9.96
CA VAL A 167 34.44 4.18 9.91
C VAL A 167 35.04 4.89 11.12
N THR A 168 36.25 4.54 11.52
CA THR A 168 36.90 5.13 12.69
C THR A 168 37.75 6.34 12.29
N ASP A 169 37.57 7.47 12.99
CA ASP A 169 38.47 8.62 12.92
C ASP A 169 39.87 8.21 13.43
N PRO A 170 40.92 8.27 12.60
CA PRO A 170 42.25 7.81 12.97
C PRO A 170 42.94 8.67 14.03
N VAL A 171 42.46 9.88 14.30
CA VAL A 171 43.07 10.82 15.26
C VAL A 171 42.54 10.56 16.67
N CYS A 172 41.22 10.44 16.81
CA CYS A 172 40.56 10.36 18.12
C CYS A 172 39.87 9.03 18.41
N GLY A 173 39.77 8.14 17.41
CA GLY A 173 39.08 6.86 17.53
C GLY A 173 37.56 6.95 17.50
N MET A 174 36.99 8.13 17.21
CA MET A 174 35.55 8.33 17.16
C MET A 174 34.95 7.68 15.91
N THR A 175 33.82 7.00 16.07
CA THR A 175 33.05 6.43 14.96
C THR A 175 32.40 7.55 14.13
N VAL A 176 32.65 7.55 12.82
CA VAL A 176 32.20 8.54 11.85
C VAL A 176 31.36 7.86 10.77
N ASP A 177 30.26 8.50 10.37
CA ASP A 177 29.49 8.10 9.20
C ASP A 177 30.06 8.78 7.93
N PRO A 178 30.59 8.01 6.96
CA PRO A 178 31.09 8.54 5.69
C PRO A 178 30.04 9.30 4.86
N LEU A 179 28.75 9.03 5.06
CA LEU A 179 27.69 9.66 4.27
C LEU A 179 27.33 11.06 4.76
N THR A 180 27.62 11.37 6.02
CA THR A 180 27.25 12.65 6.66
C THR A 180 28.44 13.51 7.05
N SER A 181 29.66 12.97 7.11
CA SER A 181 30.83 13.76 7.50
C SER A 181 31.25 14.76 6.41
N SER A 182 31.37 16.03 6.77
CA SER A 182 31.94 17.08 5.92
C SER A 182 33.47 17.06 5.91
N HIS A 183 34.09 16.30 6.82
CA HIS A 183 35.51 16.36 7.12
C HIS A 183 36.19 15.09 6.63
N LYS A 184 36.68 15.14 5.40
CA LYS A 184 37.41 14.05 4.75
C LYS A 184 38.70 14.51 4.12
N LEU A 185 39.60 13.55 3.93
CA LEU A 185 40.87 13.74 3.24
C LEU A 185 41.17 12.51 2.39
N VAL A 186 41.48 12.73 1.13
CA VAL A 186 41.96 11.68 0.23
C VAL A 186 43.48 11.73 0.21
N ARG A 187 44.12 10.57 0.41
CA ARG A 187 45.58 10.38 0.36
C ARG A 187 45.88 9.04 -0.33
N GLY A 188 46.47 9.10 -1.52
CA GLY A 188 46.60 7.93 -2.39
C GLY A 188 45.22 7.35 -2.71
N ASP A 189 45.08 6.02 -2.60
CA ASP A 189 43.82 5.31 -2.82
C ASP A 189 42.95 5.21 -1.56
N ARG A 190 43.28 5.92 -0.47
CA ARG A 190 42.55 5.88 0.80
C ARG A 190 41.84 7.20 1.09
N THR A 191 40.58 7.10 1.50
CA THR A 191 39.81 8.22 2.05
C THR A 191 39.74 8.09 3.56
N TYR A 192 40.20 9.12 4.27
CA TYR A 192 40.11 9.23 5.72
C TYR A 192 38.96 10.17 6.07
N TRP A 193 38.19 9.79 7.08
CA TRP A 193 37.04 10.54 7.58
C TRP A 193 37.29 10.96 9.02
N PHE A 194 36.88 12.18 9.35
CA PHE A 194 37.14 12.79 10.64
C PHE A 194 35.83 13.25 11.29
N CYS A 195 35.80 13.23 12.62
CA CYS A 195 34.65 13.68 13.41
C CYS A 195 34.51 15.21 13.41
N SER A 196 35.60 15.94 13.14
CA SER A 196 35.65 17.39 13.20
C SER A 196 36.74 17.99 12.32
N ALA A 197 36.61 19.29 12.03
CA ALA A 197 37.66 20.06 11.36
C ALA A 197 39.00 20.03 12.13
N GLY A 198 38.96 19.95 13.46
CA GLY A 198 40.15 19.87 14.30
C GLY A 198 40.93 18.57 14.10
N CYS A 199 40.25 17.42 14.13
CA CYS A 199 40.89 16.12 13.86
C CYS A 199 41.44 16.06 12.43
N LYS A 200 40.73 16.62 11.45
CA LYS A 200 41.23 16.73 10.09
C LYS A 200 42.54 17.55 10.01
N ALA A 201 42.57 18.73 10.64
CA ALA A 201 43.74 19.61 10.62
C ALA A 201 44.95 18.99 11.35
N GLU A 202 44.72 18.29 12.46
CA GLU A 202 45.76 17.55 13.18
C GLU A 202 46.34 16.42 12.31
N PHE A 203 45.50 15.66 11.62
CA PHE A 203 45.95 14.62 10.69
C PHE A 203 46.69 15.20 9.47
N GLU A 204 46.27 16.36 8.95
CA GLU A 204 46.96 17.03 7.83
C GLU A 204 48.34 17.55 8.21
N SER A 205 48.52 17.98 9.46
CA SER A 205 49.78 18.52 9.97
C SER A 205 50.78 17.45 10.42
N HIS A 206 50.31 16.30 10.93
CA HIS A 206 51.17 15.22 11.44
C HIS A 206 50.67 13.82 11.01
N PRO A 207 50.54 13.53 9.70
CA PRO A 207 49.93 12.30 9.21
C PRO A 207 50.69 11.04 9.62
N GLU A 208 52.02 11.07 9.65
CA GLU A 208 52.89 9.95 10.03
C GLU A 208 52.57 9.40 11.44
N ARG A 209 52.06 10.25 12.34
CA ARG A 209 51.68 9.87 13.71
C ARG A 209 50.49 8.92 13.76
N TYR A 210 49.60 9.02 12.77
CA TYR A 210 48.34 8.29 12.71
C TYR A 210 48.34 7.19 11.64
N LEU A 211 49.27 7.24 10.69
CA LEU A 211 49.46 6.22 9.67
C LEU A 211 50.22 4.98 10.17
N ALA A 212 51.01 5.11 11.25
CA ALA A 212 51.78 4.01 11.84
C ALA A 212 50.96 3.14 12.81
N ALA A 213 49.88 3.66 13.37
CA ALA A 213 48.94 2.89 14.18
C ALA A 213 47.94 2.21 13.25
N GLY A 214 48.24 0.97 12.86
CA GLY A 214 47.34 0.13 12.08
C GLY A 214 46.01 -0.10 12.80
N VAL A 215 45.06 0.83 12.64
CA VAL A 215 43.64 0.54 12.83
C VAL A 215 43.24 -0.27 11.61
N VAL A 216 43.28 -1.60 11.80
CA VAL A 216 42.83 -2.61 10.84
C VAL A 216 41.32 -2.40 10.60
N PRO A 217 40.85 -2.31 9.34
CA PRO A 217 39.43 -2.24 9.06
C PRO A 217 38.79 -3.63 9.12
N SER A 218 37.59 -3.68 9.70
CA SER A 218 36.56 -4.69 9.39
C SER A 218 36.07 -4.52 7.96
#